data_AF-A0A1Q2HVU7-F1
#
_entry.id   AF-A0A1Q2HVU7-F1
#
_cell.length_a   1.000
_cell.length_b   1.000
_cell.length_c   1.000
_cell.angle_alpha   90.00
_cell.angle_beta   90.00
_cell.angle_gamma   90.00
#
_symmetry.space_group_name_H-M   'P 1'
#
loop_
_entity.id
_entity.type
_entity.pdbx_description
1 polymer ?
#
loop_
_entity_poly.entity_id
_entity_poly.type
_entity_poly.pdbx_seq_one_letter_code
_entity_poly.pdbx_strand_id
1 'polypeptide(L)'
;MQSMFNTSATTPITTPTALANDILTRSPETVDALHAIMHHPRSLSRPSATWRPPVKTLPRTGGSEQLTAAVTRRRVGPRARARIRGYGQTQVPAYLIELRITDPSGLPVDRRVAEAWVRALVPDEAIEAVHELPATRAANYVWLVDGQFNPIESPSSMFEGLVAA
;
A
#
# COMPACT_ATOMS: atom_id res chain seq x y z
N MET A 1 -40.37 31.96 -16.70
CA MET A 1 -39.21 31.73 -17.57
C MET A 1 -38.09 31.20 -16.68
N GLN A 2 -37.62 29.98 -16.98
CA GLN A 2 -36.69 29.15 -16.19
C GLN A 2 -35.35 29.85 -15.89
N SER A 3 -34.75 29.52 -14.74
CA SER A 3 -33.52 28.71 -14.71
C SER A 3 -33.18 28.30 -13.28
N MET A 4 -33.28 26.99 -13.03
CA MET A 4 -32.78 26.33 -11.82
C MET A 4 -31.26 26.21 -11.95
N PHE A 5 -30.51 26.83 -11.06
CA PHE A 5 -29.11 26.49 -10.86
C PHE A 5 -29.05 25.12 -10.18
N ASN A 6 -28.96 24.07 -10.97
CA ASN A 6 -28.66 22.73 -10.48
C ASN A 6 -27.17 22.69 -10.17
N THR A 7 -26.79 23.22 -9.00
CA THR A 7 -25.44 23.06 -8.46
C THR A 7 -25.28 21.59 -8.11
N SER A 8 -24.69 20.81 -9.02
CA SER A 8 -24.22 19.46 -8.72
C SER A 8 -23.21 19.56 -7.57
N ALA A 9 -23.68 19.33 -6.35
CA ALA A 9 -22.80 19.20 -5.19
C ALA A 9 -21.88 18.00 -5.48
N THR A 10 -20.61 18.26 -5.79
CA THR A 10 -19.58 17.23 -5.80
C THR A 10 -19.46 16.73 -4.37
N THR A 11 -20.11 15.61 -4.06
CA THR A 11 -19.96 14.94 -2.77
C THR A 11 -18.47 14.75 -2.53
N PRO A 12 -17.91 15.24 -1.41
CA PRO A 12 -16.50 15.02 -1.13
C PRO A 12 -16.28 13.51 -1.07
N ILE A 13 -15.42 13.01 -1.96
CA ILE A 13 -14.98 11.61 -1.97
C ILE A 13 -14.26 11.39 -0.64
N THR A 14 -14.93 10.74 0.30
CA THR A 14 -14.49 10.70 1.70
C THR A 14 -14.10 9.30 2.16
N THR A 15 -14.47 8.25 1.43
CA THR A 15 -14.14 6.87 1.75
C THR A 15 -12.87 6.41 1.03
N PRO A 16 -12.03 5.55 1.65
CA PRO A 16 -10.85 4.98 1.00
C PRO A 16 -11.16 4.30 -0.34
N THR A 17 -12.25 3.54 -0.42
CA THR A 17 -12.67 2.86 -1.65
C THR A 17 -13.00 3.83 -2.78
N ALA A 18 -13.74 4.90 -2.50
CA ALA A 18 -14.09 5.87 -3.53
C ALA A 18 -12.85 6.68 -3.99
N LEU A 19 -11.93 6.98 -3.07
CA LEU A 19 -10.63 7.57 -3.39
C LEU A 19 -9.74 6.61 -4.20
N ALA A 20 -9.79 5.30 -3.95
CA ALA A 20 -9.03 4.31 -4.69
C ALA A 20 -9.50 4.22 -6.15
N ASN A 21 -10.81 4.19 -6.38
CA ASN A 21 -11.39 4.24 -7.73
C ASN A 21 -10.98 5.52 -8.47
N ASP A 22 -10.92 6.63 -7.75
CA ASP A 22 -10.46 7.90 -8.28
C ASP A 22 -8.97 7.87 -8.68
N ILE A 23 -8.11 7.28 -7.83
CA ILE A 23 -6.70 7.05 -8.11
C ILE A 23 -6.52 6.18 -9.35
N LEU A 24 -7.24 5.07 -9.44
CA LEU A 24 -7.18 4.16 -10.59
C LEU A 24 -7.58 4.87 -11.89
N THR A 25 -8.55 5.77 -11.82
CA THR A 25 -9.04 6.52 -12.99
C THR A 25 -8.08 7.63 -13.40
N ARG A 26 -7.58 8.42 -12.45
CA ARG A 26 -6.82 9.65 -12.75
C ARG A 26 -5.30 9.48 -12.72
N SER A 27 -4.80 8.40 -12.11
CA SER A 27 -3.37 8.18 -11.91
C SER A 27 -2.93 6.74 -12.22
N PRO A 28 -3.43 6.10 -13.30
CA PRO A 28 -3.09 4.71 -13.63
C PRO A 28 -1.58 4.53 -13.81
N GLU A 29 -0.88 5.49 -14.42
CA GLU A 29 0.58 5.43 -14.61
C GLU A 29 1.36 5.38 -13.29
N THR A 30 0.83 5.98 -12.21
CA THR A 30 1.48 5.91 -10.89
C THR A 30 1.25 4.55 -10.24
N VAL A 31 0.05 4.00 -10.40
CA VAL A 31 -0.30 2.65 -9.94
C VAL A 31 0.57 1.62 -10.67
N ASP A 32 0.66 1.70 -12.00
CA ASP A 32 1.51 0.84 -12.82
C ASP A 32 2.99 0.95 -12.43
N ALA A 33 3.48 2.16 -12.16
CA ALA A 33 4.85 2.38 -11.71
C ALA A 33 5.12 1.73 -10.34
N LEU A 34 4.16 1.81 -9.40
CA LEU A 34 4.28 1.15 -8.10
C LEU A 34 4.23 -0.37 -8.23
N HIS A 35 3.36 -0.92 -9.07
CA HIS A 35 3.37 -2.34 -9.40
C HIS A 35 4.71 -2.76 -10.02
N ALA A 36 5.24 -2.01 -10.98
CA ALA A 36 6.53 -2.28 -11.60
C ALA A 36 7.66 -2.26 -10.57
N ILE A 37 7.63 -1.33 -9.61
CA ILE A 37 8.56 -1.32 -8.47
C ILE A 37 8.43 -2.61 -7.67
N MET A 38 7.22 -3.01 -7.25
CA MET A 38 7.00 -4.24 -6.46
C MET A 38 7.50 -5.50 -7.18
N HIS A 39 7.26 -5.60 -8.49
CA HIS A 39 7.62 -6.75 -9.32
C HIS A 39 9.09 -6.74 -9.78
N HIS A 40 9.81 -5.64 -9.55
CA HIS A 40 11.15 -5.44 -10.09
C HIS A 40 12.09 -6.64 -9.79
N PRO A 41 12.87 -7.16 -10.75
CA PRO A 41 13.62 -8.42 -10.57
C PRO A 41 14.72 -8.34 -9.51
N ARG A 42 15.30 -7.15 -9.31
CA ARG A 42 16.30 -6.95 -8.25
C ARG A 42 15.61 -6.93 -6.89
N SER A 43 16.24 -7.50 -5.87
CA SER A 43 15.75 -7.37 -4.50
C SER A 43 15.58 -5.88 -4.14
N LEU A 44 14.49 -5.55 -3.44
CA LEU A 44 14.19 -4.20 -2.93
C LEU A 44 14.46 -4.13 -1.43
N SER A 45 15.44 -4.90 -0.96
CA SER A 45 16.00 -4.80 0.38
C SER A 45 17.48 -5.11 0.28
N ARG A 46 18.33 -4.31 0.91
CA ARG A 46 19.75 -4.58 1.05
C ARG A 46 20.16 -4.40 2.50
N PRO A 47 21.07 -5.24 3.03
CA PRO A 47 21.58 -5.12 4.38
C PRO A 47 22.57 -3.94 4.56
N SER A 48 22.59 -2.97 3.65
CA SER A 48 23.49 -1.82 3.71
C SER A 48 22.78 -0.60 4.32
N ALA A 49 23.44 0.10 5.24
CA ALA A 49 22.95 1.35 5.83
C ALA A 49 22.77 2.49 4.80
N THR A 50 23.50 2.43 3.68
CA THR A 50 23.39 3.41 2.59
C THR A 50 22.23 3.13 1.64
N TRP A 51 21.64 1.93 1.72
CA TRP A 51 20.53 1.58 0.84
C TRP A 51 19.29 2.41 1.17
N ARG A 52 18.56 2.78 0.12
CA ARG A 52 17.27 3.45 0.21
C ARG A 52 16.27 2.67 -0.64
N PRO A 53 15.04 2.46 -0.15
CA PRO A 53 13.98 1.88 -0.97
C PRO A 53 13.69 2.79 -2.17
N PRO A 54 13.23 2.23 -3.31
CA PRO A 54 12.64 3.03 -4.36
C PRO A 54 11.46 3.83 -3.81
N VAL A 55 11.46 5.14 -4.10
CA VAL A 55 10.42 6.08 -3.68
C VAL A 55 9.69 6.59 -4.93
N LYS A 56 8.37 6.72 -4.83
CA LYS A 56 7.51 7.31 -5.85
C LYS A 56 6.71 8.45 -5.22
N THR A 57 6.75 9.62 -5.85
CA THR A 57 5.83 10.71 -5.51
C THR A 57 4.43 10.34 -5.95
N LEU A 58 3.45 10.50 -5.05
CA LEU A 58 2.05 10.23 -5.30
C LEU A 58 1.36 11.52 -5.76
N PRO A 59 0.57 11.48 -6.85
CA PRO A 59 -0.34 12.56 -7.20
C PRO A 59 -1.26 12.92 -6.03
N ARG A 60 -1.65 14.20 -5.95
CA ARG A 60 -2.61 14.66 -4.95
C ARG A 60 -3.99 14.07 -5.25
N THR A 61 -4.59 13.44 -4.25
CA THR A 61 -5.90 12.79 -4.37
C THR A 61 -6.84 13.32 -3.29
N GLY A 62 -8.10 13.61 -3.62
CA GLY A 62 -9.10 14.01 -2.61
C GLY A 62 -8.77 15.32 -1.87
N GLY A 63 -8.01 16.22 -2.48
CA GLY A 63 -7.59 17.48 -1.85
C GLY A 63 -6.47 17.33 -0.81
N SER A 64 -5.83 16.16 -0.74
CA SER A 64 -4.73 15.90 0.18
C SER A 64 -3.40 16.54 -0.23
N GLU A 65 -2.48 16.54 0.73
CA GLU A 65 -1.08 16.88 0.49
C GLU A 65 -0.41 15.92 -0.49
N GLN A 66 0.69 16.37 -1.08
CA GLN A 66 1.48 15.49 -1.95
C GLN A 66 2.26 14.50 -1.10
N LEU A 67 1.93 13.22 -1.23
CA LEU A 67 2.56 12.14 -0.47
C LEU A 67 3.70 11.49 -1.26
N THR A 68 4.53 10.70 -0.58
CA THR A 68 5.52 9.82 -1.18
C THR A 68 5.35 8.39 -0.68
N ALA A 69 5.47 7.42 -1.58
CA ALA A 69 5.46 6.00 -1.25
C ALA A 69 6.85 5.38 -1.42
N ALA A 70 7.37 4.76 -0.38
CA ALA A 70 8.57 3.95 -0.41
C ALA A 70 8.18 2.46 -0.38
N VAL A 71 8.70 1.68 -1.32
CA VAL A 71 8.39 0.24 -1.43
C VAL A 71 9.60 -0.58 -1.03
N THR A 72 9.43 -1.47 -0.06
CA THR A 72 10.41 -2.50 0.29
C THR A 72 9.84 -3.88 -0.03
N ARG A 73 10.72 -4.78 -0.48
CA ARG A 73 10.38 -6.19 -0.72
C ARG A 73 11.45 -7.09 -0.14
N ARG A 74 11.02 -8.04 0.68
CA ARG A 74 11.88 -9.04 1.33
C ARG A 74 11.44 -10.44 0.96
N ARG A 75 12.39 -11.35 0.75
CA ARG A 75 12.08 -12.78 0.56
C ARG A 75 11.59 -13.38 1.88
N VAL A 76 10.55 -14.19 1.80
CA VAL A 76 9.98 -14.86 2.97
C VAL A 76 10.83 -16.07 3.32
N GLY A 77 11.33 -16.10 4.55
CA GLY A 77 12.16 -17.19 5.06
C GLY A 77 11.35 -18.42 5.52
N PRO A 78 12.03 -19.55 5.81
CA PRO A 78 11.38 -20.81 6.17
C PRO A 78 10.43 -20.71 7.38
N ARG A 79 10.78 -19.90 8.40
CA ARG A 79 9.94 -19.73 9.60
C ARG A 79 8.60 -19.07 9.30
N ALA A 80 8.60 -18.01 8.49
CA ALA A 80 7.37 -17.33 8.09
C ALA A 80 6.51 -18.23 7.16
N ARG A 81 7.15 -18.99 6.26
CA ARG A 81 6.45 -20.02 5.47
C ARG A 81 5.75 -21.07 6.33
N ALA A 82 6.42 -21.55 7.37
CA ALA A 82 5.84 -22.53 8.30
C ALA A 82 4.65 -21.94 9.08
N ARG A 83 4.74 -20.67 9.52
CA ARG A 83 3.62 -19.97 10.18
C ARG A 83 2.40 -19.81 9.27
N ILE A 84 2.60 -19.39 8.02
CA ILE A 84 1.53 -19.28 7.02
C ILE A 84 0.84 -20.62 6.75
N ARG A 85 1.63 -21.68 6.60
CA ARG A 85 1.08 -23.04 6.44
C ARG A 85 0.27 -23.45 7.66
N GLY A 86 0.78 -23.19 8.87
CA GLY A 86 0.07 -23.47 10.12
C GLY A 86 -1.21 -22.65 10.31
N TYR A 87 -1.32 -21.49 9.67
CA TYR A 87 -2.53 -20.67 9.62
C TYR A 87 -3.61 -21.24 8.67
N GLY A 88 -3.27 -22.26 7.86
CA GLY A 88 -4.22 -22.92 6.96
C GLY A 88 -4.11 -22.49 5.49
N GLN A 89 -3.18 -21.59 5.16
CA GLN A 89 -2.96 -21.16 3.79
C GLN A 89 -2.17 -22.21 3.00
N THR A 90 -2.61 -22.48 1.77
CA THR A 90 -1.99 -23.44 0.85
C THR A 90 -0.97 -22.78 -0.09
N GLN A 91 -1.10 -21.47 -0.31
CA GLN A 91 -0.17 -20.69 -1.12
C GLN A 91 1.22 -20.63 -0.47
N VAL A 92 2.27 -20.63 -1.30
CA VAL A 92 3.65 -20.53 -0.83
C VAL A 92 4.07 -19.05 -0.82
N PRO A 93 4.26 -18.42 0.35
CA PRO A 93 4.66 -17.02 0.40
C PRO A 93 6.11 -16.89 -0.10
N ALA A 94 6.28 -15.99 -1.06
CA ALA A 94 7.56 -15.70 -1.69
C ALA A 94 8.13 -14.39 -1.17
N TYR A 95 7.28 -13.35 -1.04
CA TYR A 95 7.72 -12.02 -0.65
C TYR A 95 6.82 -11.39 0.42
N LEU A 96 7.45 -10.57 1.26
CA LEU A 96 6.81 -9.56 2.10
C LEU A 96 6.94 -8.23 1.37
N ILE A 97 5.82 -7.57 1.13
CA ILE A 97 5.77 -6.20 0.64
C ILE A 97 5.58 -5.27 1.84
N GLU A 98 6.31 -4.17 1.85
CA GLU A 98 6.11 -3.07 2.77
C GLU A 98 5.95 -1.79 1.96
N LEU A 99 4.86 -1.08 2.21
CA LEU A 99 4.57 0.21 1.63
C LEU A 99 4.57 1.25 2.74
N ARG A 100 5.51 2.17 2.69
CA ARG A 100 5.56 3.32 3.60
C ARG A 100 5.13 4.56 2.85
N ILE A 101 4.08 5.21 3.33
CA ILE A 101 3.55 6.47 2.81
C ILE A 101 3.87 7.58 3.81
N THR A 102 4.46 8.66 3.32
CA THR A 102 4.86 9.83 4.13
C THR A 102 4.47 11.13 3.45
N ASP A 103 4.24 12.17 4.26
CA ASP A 103 4.22 13.54 3.80
C ASP A 103 5.66 14.10 3.79
N PRO A 104 6.18 14.61 2.64
CA PRO A 104 7.51 15.19 2.55
C PRO A 104 7.75 16.39 3.47
N SER A 105 6.70 17.10 3.90
CA SER A 105 6.78 18.19 4.87
C SER A 105 6.94 17.70 6.33
N GLY A 106 6.80 16.38 6.56
CA GLY A 106 6.87 15.76 7.88
C GLY A 106 5.56 15.80 8.67
N LEU A 107 4.47 16.27 8.07
CA LEU A 107 3.15 16.24 8.69
C LEU A 107 2.59 14.81 8.81
N PRO A 108 1.65 14.55 9.73
CA PRO A 108 0.94 13.29 9.79
C PRO A 108 0.15 13.03 8.50
N VAL A 109 0.28 11.83 7.95
CA VAL A 109 -0.45 11.40 6.75
C VAL A 109 -1.92 11.17 7.06
N ASP A 110 -2.82 11.65 6.18
CA ASP A 110 -4.23 11.26 6.20
C ASP A 110 -4.36 9.77 5.83
N ARG A 111 -4.75 8.96 6.81
CA ARG A 111 -4.86 7.50 6.68
C ARG A 111 -5.87 7.06 5.62
N ARG A 112 -6.91 7.86 5.38
CA ARG A 112 -7.91 7.52 4.35
C ARG A 112 -7.31 7.56 2.96
N VAL A 113 -6.44 8.53 2.71
CA VAL A 113 -5.73 8.70 1.44
C VAL A 113 -4.65 7.62 1.30
N ALA A 114 -3.94 7.33 2.39
CA ALA A 114 -2.94 6.26 2.39
C ALA A 114 -3.56 4.89 2.11
N GLU A 115 -4.67 4.56 2.77
CA GLU A 115 -5.44 3.34 2.52
C GLU A 115 -6.00 3.29 1.09
N ALA A 116 -6.46 4.43 0.54
CA ALA A 116 -6.93 4.49 -0.84
C ALA A 116 -5.82 4.12 -1.84
N TRP A 117 -4.59 4.57 -1.62
CA TRP A 117 -3.44 4.15 -2.43
C TRP A 117 -3.15 2.66 -2.30
N VAL A 118 -3.32 2.07 -1.12
CA VAL A 118 -3.18 0.62 -0.93
C VAL A 118 -4.26 -0.15 -1.68
N ARG A 119 -5.52 0.27 -1.55
CA ARG A 119 -6.67 -0.32 -2.28
C ARG A 119 -6.54 -0.19 -3.80
N ALA A 120 -5.83 0.83 -4.30
CA ALA A 120 -5.52 0.94 -5.71
C ALA A 120 -4.41 -0.03 -6.18
N LEU A 121 -3.63 -0.62 -5.26
CA LEU A 121 -2.51 -1.52 -5.55
C LEU A 121 -2.81 -3.00 -5.25
N VAL A 122 -3.91 -3.28 -4.55
CA VAL A 122 -4.27 -4.62 -4.10
C VAL A 122 -5.68 -4.92 -4.62
N PRO A 123 -5.92 -6.09 -5.23
CA PRO A 123 -7.27 -6.49 -5.63
C PRO A 123 -8.25 -6.36 -4.47
N ASP A 124 -9.47 -5.88 -4.73
CA ASP A 124 -10.45 -5.55 -3.69
C ASP A 124 -10.81 -6.79 -2.85
N GLU A 125 -10.92 -7.96 -3.50
CA GLU A 125 -11.15 -9.25 -2.86
C GLU A 125 -10.02 -9.71 -1.91
N ALA A 126 -8.85 -9.08 -2.00
CA ALA A 126 -7.65 -9.45 -1.26
C ALA A 126 -7.18 -8.37 -0.27
N ILE A 127 -7.97 -7.30 -0.06
CA ILE A 127 -7.58 -6.18 0.79
C ILE A 127 -7.37 -6.60 2.26
N GLU A 128 -8.10 -7.61 2.73
CA GLU A 128 -7.98 -8.17 4.08
C GLU A 128 -6.62 -8.86 4.33
N ALA A 129 -5.83 -9.12 3.29
CA ALA A 129 -4.45 -9.60 3.43
C ALA A 129 -3.47 -8.50 3.86
N VAL A 130 -3.88 -7.23 3.82
CA VAL A 130 -3.04 -6.07 4.16
C VAL A 130 -3.20 -5.69 5.63
N HIS A 131 -2.06 -5.49 6.29
CA HIS A 131 -1.99 -5.06 7.69
C HIS A 131 -1.36 -3.69 7.79
N GLU A 132 -2.01 -2.77 8.49
CA GLU A 132 -1.42 -1.49 8.86
C GLU A 132 -0.55 -1.65 10.12
N LEU A 133 0.69 -1.19 10.07
CA LEU A 133 1.57 -1.14 11.23
C LEU A 133 1.42 0.20 11.97
N PRO A 134 1.36 0.19 13.32
CA PRO A 134 1.27 1.41 14.11
C PRO A 134 2.42 2.37 13.84
N ALA A 135 2.10 3.64 13.55
CA ALA A 135 3.07 4.71 13.39
C ALA A 135 2.44 6.07 13.63
N THR A 136 3.21 7.05 14.11
CA THR A 136 2.66 8.37 14.48
C THR A 136 2.42 9.30 13.29
N ARG A 137 3.31 9.28 12.29
CA ARG A 137 3.28 10.25 11.17
C ARG A 137 3.16 9.61 9.80
N ALA A 138 3.88 8.51 9.58
CA ALA A 138 3.81 7.73 8.33
C ALA A 138 2.68 6.70 8.40
N ALA A 139 2.13 6.35 7.24
CA ALA A 139 1.29 5.16 7.10
C ALA A 139 2.12 4.00 6.56
N ASN A 140 2.16 2.89 7.30
CA ASN A 140 2.97 1.72 6.93
C ASN A 140 2.05 0.52 6.76
N TYR A 141 2.07 -0.08 5.58
CA TYR A 141 1.26 -1.24 5.24
C TYR A 141 2.15 -2.41 4.87
N VAL A 142 1.76 -3.61 5.27
CA VAL A 142 2.49 -4.84 4.98
C VAL A 142 1.54 -5.95 4.55
N TRP A 143 1.96 -6.75 3.58
CA TRP A 143 1.25 -7.96 3.18
C TRP A 143 2.20 -8.97 2.55
N LEU A 144 1.82 -10.24 2.59
CA LEU A 144 2.55 -11.31 1.93
C LEU A 144 2.00 -11.54 0.53
N VAL A 145 2.89 -11.97 -0.36
CA VAL A 145 2.52 -12.39 -1.71
C VAL A 145 3.22 -13.69 -2.11
N ASP A 146 2.61 -14.42 -3.05
CA ASP A 146 3.20 -15.59 -3.70
C ASP A 146 4.27 -15.21 -4.75
N GLY A 147 4.74 -16.19 -5.53
CA GLY A 147 5.73 -15.96 -6.60
C GLY A 147 5.23 -15.13 -7.77
N GLN A 148 3.91 -15.00 -7.91
CA GLN A 148 3.20 -14.28 -8.95
C GLN A 148 2.60 -12.97 -8.42
N PHE A 149 2.98 -12.58 -7.19
CA PHE A 149 2.54 -11.36 -6.51
C PHE A 149 1.06 -11.33 -6.12
N ASN A 150 0.40 -12.49 -6.06
CA ASN A 150 -0.94 -12.58 -5.50
C ASN A 150 -0.87 -12.43 -3.98
N PRO A 151 -1.68 -11.56 -3.35
CA PRO A 151 -1.72 -11.44 -1.90
C PRO A 151 -2.13 -12.75 -1.21
N ILE A 152 -1.51 -13.00 -0.05
CA ILE A 152 -1.79 -14.17 0.79
C ILE A 152 -2.30 -13.67 2.13
N GLU A 153 -3.51 -14.10 2.50
CA GLU A 153 -4.07 -13.83 3.82
C GLU A 153 -3.15 -14.30 4.93
N SER A 154 -3.09 -13.50 5.99
CA SER A 154 -2.20 -13.76 7.10
C SER A 154 -2.74 -13.16 8.39
N PRO A 155 -2.45 -13.76 9.56
CA PRO A 155 -2.80 -13.15 10.83
C PRO A 155 -1.88 -11.96 11.09
N SER A 156 -2.42 -10.89 11.67
CA SER A 156 -1.66 -9.68 12.04
C SER A 156 -0.47 -9.98 12.96
N SER A 157 -0.59 -11.00 13.81
CA SER A 157 0.46 -11.48 14.72
C SER A 157 1.74 -11.96 14.01
N MET A 158 1.71 -12.16 12.69
CA MET A 158 2.94 -12.41 11.94
C MET A 158 3.84 -11.20 11.80
N PHE A 159 3.28 -10.00 11.89
CA PHE A 159 3.99 -8.74 11.67
C PHE A 159 4.34 -8.04 12.97
N GLU A 160 4.02 -8.63 14.12
CA GLU A 160 4.48 -8.17 15.43
C GLU A 160 6.01 -8.05 15.47
N GLY A 161 6.50 -6.91 15.95
CA GLY A 161 7.93 -6.60 16.01
C GLY A 161 8.55 -6.13 14.69
N LEU A 162 7.79 -6.07 13.58
CA LEU A 162 8.20 -5.25 12.44
C LEU A 162 8.09 -3.79 12.83
N VAL A 163 9.23 -3.16 13.05
CA VAL A 163 9.32 -1.71 13.19
C VAL A 163 9.36 -1.12 11.79
N ALA A 164 8.50 -0.15 11.53
CA ALA A 164 8.57 0.61 10.29
C ALA A 164 9.97 1.25 10.17
N ALA A 165 10.69 0.92 9.10
CA ALA A 165 12.00 1.49 8.81
C ALA A 165 11.96 3.01 8.61
#